data_AF-A0A7R9HGY3-F1
#
_entry.id   AF-A0A7R9HGY3-F1
#
_cell.length_a   1.000
_cell.length_b   1.000
_cell.length_c   1.000
_cell.angle_alpha   90.00
_cell.angle_beta   90.00
_cell.angle_gamma   90.00
#
_symmetry.space_group_name_H-M   'P 1'
#
loop_
_entity.id
_entity.type
_entity.pdbx_description
1 polymer ?
#
loop_
_entity_poly.entity_id
_entity_poly.type
_entity_poly.pdbx_seq_one_letter_code
_entity_poly.pdbx_strand_id
1 'polypeptide(L)'
;MSQELLQLFGVPYIVAPMEAEAQCAYLDSVSLTEGTITDDSDIWLFGGTKVYKNFFDQKKQVLQFKAEDIHHYFSKWRPHVEIS
;
A
#
# COMPACT_ATOMS: atom_id res chain seq x y z
N MET A 1 -7.83 -2.46 -23.33
CA MET A 1 -7.77 -0.98 -23.17
C MET A 1 -6.64 -0.53 -22.25
N SER A 2 -6.52 -0.98 -20.99
CA SER A 2 -5.45 -0.48 -20.09
C SER A 2 -4.07 -1.12 -20.36
N GLN A 3 -4.00 -2.43 -20.61
CA GLN A 3 -2.72 -3.13 -20.79
C GLN A 3 -1.95 -2.69 -22.04
N GLU A 4 -2.64 -2.53 -23.17
CA GLU A 4 -2.02 -2.03 -24.41
C GLU A 4 -1.44 -0.62 -24.23
N LEU A 5 -2.12 0.23 -23.46
CA LEU A 5 -1.63 1.57 -23.16
C LEU A 5 -0.35 1.53 -22.33
N LEU A 6 -0.28 0.66 -21.32
CA LEU A 6 0.93 0.45 -20.53
C LEU A 6 2.10 -0.04 -21.39
N GLN A 7 1.83 -0.95 -22.35
CA GLN A 7 2.84 -1.39 -23.32
C GLN A 7 3.34 -0.24 -24.19
N LEU A 8 2.43 0.61 -24.69
CA LEU A 8 2.79 1.79 -25.49
C LEU A 8 3.65 2.80 -24.72
N PHE A 9 3.40 2.96 -23.40
CA PHE A 9 4.21 3.82 -22.53
C PHE A 9 5.47 3.14 -21.98
N GLY A 10 5.70 1.86 -22.27
CA GLY A 10 6.85 1.10 -21.75
C GLY A 10 6.79 0.86 -20.23
N VAL A 11 5.60 0.89 -19.63
CA VAL A 11 5.40 0.65 -18.20
C VAL A 11 5.19 -0.84 -17.97
N PRO A 12 6.07 -1.52 -17.20
CA PRO A 12 5.91 -2.95 -16.93
C PRO A 12 4.66 -3.18 -16.09
N TYR A 13 3.97 -4.29 -16.36
CA TYR A 13 2.88 -4.77 -15.53
C TYR A 13 2.96 -6.29 -15.38
N ILE A 14 2.37 -6.77 -14.29
CA ILE A 14 2.14 -8.18 -14.04
C ILE A 14 0.67 -8.39 -13.72
N VAL A 15 0.18 -9.62 -13.90
CA VAL A 15 -1.17 -10.01 -13.50
C VAL A 15 -1.08 -10.75 -12.18
N ALA A 16 -1.73 -10.21 -11.14
CA ALA A 16 -1.81 -10.88 -9.86
C ALA A 16 -2.59 -12.20 -9.99
N PRO A 17 -2.22 -13.27 -9.26
CA PRO A 17 -2.97 -14.52 -9.27
C PRO A 17 -4.40 -14.36 -8.74
N MET A 18 -4.59 -13.43 -7.79
CA MET A 18 -5.87 -13.11 -7.15
C MET A 18 -5.93 -11.60 -6.90
N GLU A 19 -5.83 -11.15 -5.65
CA GLU A 19 -5.92 -9.72 -5.29
C GLU A 19 -4.65 -8.95 -5.64
N ALA A 20 -4.82 -7.77 -6.24
CA ALA A 20 -3.71 -6.92 -6.64
C ALA A 20 -2.93 -6.39 -5.41
N GLU A 21 -3.63 -5.98 -4.35
CA GLU A 21 -2.98 -5.47 -3.13
C GLU A 21 -2.14 -6.54 -2.42
N ALA A 22 -2.58 -7.81 -2.46
CA ALA A 22 -1.79 -8.92 -1.94
C ALA A 22 -0.47 -9.10 -2.71
N GLN A 23 -0.53 -8.99 -4.05
CA GLN A 23 0.66 -9.05 -4.88
C GLN A 23 1.58 -7.84 -4.64
N CYS A 24 1.03 -6.64 -4.47
CA CYS A 24 1.79 -5.42 -4.17
C CYS A 24 2.50 -5.51 -2.80
N ALA A 25 1.81 -5.96 -1.76
CA ALA A 25 2.40 -6.22 -0.45
C ALA A 25 3.53 -7.24 -0.52
N TYR A 26 3.35 -8.31 -1.29
CA TYR A 26 4.40 -9.29 -1.51
C TYR A 26 5.64 -8.68 -2.17
N LEU A 27 5.48 -7.91 -3.27
CA LEU A 27 6.59 -7.25 -3.96
C LEU A 27 7.38 -6.28 -3.06
N ASP A 28 6.69 -5.55 -2.19
CA ASP A 28 7.30 -4.70 -1.16
C ASP A 28 8.11 -5.55 -0.16
N SER A 29 7.52 -6.65 0.33
CA SER A 29 8.18 -7.56 1.29
C SER A 29 9.45 -8.22 0.77
N VAL A 30 9.53 -8.49 -0.55
CA VAL A 30 10.72 -9.05 -1.20
C VAL A 30 11.65 -7.98 -1.76
N SER A 31 11.45 -6.71 -1.40
CA SER A 31 12.27 -5.56 -1.80
C SER A 31 12.37 -5.35 -3.32
N LEU A 32 11.34 -5.76 -4.07
CA LEU A 32 11.22 -5.47 -5.50
C LEU A 32 10.59 -4.09 -5.76
N THR A 33 9.93 -3.51 -4.76
CA THR A 33 9.37 -2.16 -4.78
C THR A 33 9.70 -1.41 -3.49
N GLU A 34 9.49 -0.10 -3.47
CA GLU A 34 9.68 0.75 -2.28
C GLU A 34 8.34 1.21 -1.66
N GLY A 35 7.25 0.53 -2.00
CA GLY A 35 5.91 0.81 -1.50
C GLY A 35 4.84 0.66 -2.57
N THR A 36 3.59 0.91 -2.16
CA THR A 36 2.40 0.74 -3.00
C THR A 36 1.63 2.05 -3.10
N ILE A 37 1.28 2.47 -4.32
CA ILE A 37 0.34 3.57 -4.55
C ILE A 37 -1.06 2.98 -4.59
N THR A 38 -1.86 3.21 -3.56
CA THR A 38 -3.24 2.74 -3.50
C THR A 38 -4.04 3.52 -2.45
N ASP A 39 -5.31 3.78 -2.74
CA ASP A 39 -6.26 4.33 -1.77
C ASP A 39 -7.02 3.25 -1.00
N ASP A 40 -6.92 1.98 -1.41
CA ASP A 40 -7.51 0.84 -0.71
C ASP A 40 -6.82 0.61 0.65
N SER A 41 -7.57 0.17 1.65
CA SER A 41 -7.04 -0.19 2.96
C SER A 41 -6.66 -1.65 3.09
N ASP A 42 -7.11 -2.51 2.19
CA ASP A 42 -6.85 -3.96 2.25
C ASP A 42 -5.35 -4.29 2.12
N ILE A 43 -4.57 -3.39 1.52
CA ILE A 43 -3.10 -3.47 1.46
C ILE A 43 -2.46 -3.71 2.84
N TRP A 44 -3.04 -3.15 3.91
CA TRP A 44 -2.54 -3.34 5.26
C TRP A 44 -2.83 -4.75 5.79
N LEU A 45 -3.97 -5.33 5.43
CA LEU A 45 -4.34 -6.70 5.81
C LEU A 45 -3.43 -7.73 5.13
N PHE A 46 -2.93 -7.42 3.93
CA PHE A 46 -1.98 -8.25 3.21
C PHE A 46 -0.51 -8.01 3.58
N GLY A 47 -0.23 -7.07 4.49
CA GLY A 47 1.12 -6.84 5.02
C GLY A 47 1.94 -5.79 4.28
N GLY A 48 1.31 -4.86 3.54
CA GLY A 48 2.02 -3.73 2.94
C GLY A 48 2.71 -2.87 3.99
N THR A 49 3.96 -2.44 3.71
CA THR A 49 4.78 -1.73 4.70
C THR A 49 4.82 -0.22 4.48
N LYS A 50 4.77 0.22 3.23
CA LYS A 50 4.76 1.64 2.82
C LYS A 50 3.65 1.88 1.79
N VAL A 51 2.75 2.81 2.07
CA VAL A 51 1.60 3.10 1.21
C VAL A 51 1.51 4.60 0.93
N TYR A 52 1.27 4.92 -0.34
CA TYR A 52 1.07 6.28 -0.83
C TYR A 52 -0.39 6.47 -1.24
N LYS A 53 -1.09 7.36 -0.54
CA LYS A 53 -2.51 7.69 -0.78
C LYS A 53 -2.67 9.06 -1.45
N ASN A 54 -3.80 9.24 -2.12
CA ASN A 54 -4.21 10.46 -2.81
C ASN A 54 -3.22 10.90 -3.90
N PHE A 55 -2.52 9.94 -4.54
CA PHE A 55 -1.48 10.26 -5.51
C PHE A 55 -2.01 11.03 -6.72
N PHE A 56 -3.25 10.76 -7.13
CA PHE A 56 -3.92 11.40 -8.26
C PHE A 56 -4.97 12.46 -7.84
N ASP A 57 -5.03 12.83 -6.57
CA ASP A 57 -5.94 13.87 -6.10
C ASP A 57 -5.52 15.25 -6.67
N GLN A 58 -6.51 16.05 -7.07
CA GLN A 58 -6.31 17.41 -7.57
C GLN A 58 -5.66 18.35 -6.55
N LYS A 59 -5.76 18.04 -5.25
CA LYS A 59 -5.12 18.81 -4.18
C LYS A 59 -3.59 18.65 -4.14
N LYS A 60 -3.00 17.80 -5.00
CA LYS A 60 -1.54 17.58 -5.17
C LYS A 60 -0.78 17.26 -3.88
N GLN A 61 -1.47 16.67 -2.89
CA GLN A 61 -0.84 16.22 -1.65
C GLN A 61 -0.90 14.70 -1.59
N VAL A 62 0.26 14.07 -1.72
CA VAL A 62 0.43 12.64 -1.51
C VAL A 62 0.68 12.40 -0.03
N LEU A 63 -0.09 11.49 0.56
CA LEU A 63 0.10 11.07 1.94
C LEU A 63 0.90 9.78 1.96
N GLN A 64 2.00 9.76 2.72
CA GLN A 64 2.76 8.54 2.97
C GLN A 64 2.39 7.98 4.34
N PHE A 65 2.10 6.69 4.37
CA PHE A 65 1.88 5.92 5.58
C PHE A 65 2.87 4.78 5.66
N LYS A 66 3.39 4.51 6.85
CA LYS A 66 4.20 3.33 7.12
C LYS A 66 3.53 2.45 8.16
N ALA A 67 3.63 1.13 7.96
CA ALA A 67 3.10 0.16 8.92
C ALA A 67 3.72 0.32 10.31
N GLU A 68 5.01 0.67 10.40
CA GLU A 68 5.71 0.95 11.67
C GLU A 68 5.07 2.11 12.45
N ASP A 69 4.74 3.19 11.74
CA ASP A 69 4.12 4.37 12.34
C ASP A 69 2.70 4.03 12.81
N ILE A 70 1.92 3.34 11.98
CA ILE A 70 0.57 2.87 12.32
C ILE A 70 0.61 2.01 13.59
N HIS A 71 1.50 1.02 13.63
CA HIS A 71 1.65 0.15 14.79
C HIS A 71 2.01 0.93 16.06
N HIS A 72 2.94 1.88 15.95
CA HIS A 72 3.35 2.75 17.06
C HIS A 72 2.24 3.67 17.55
N TYR A 73 1.43 4.24 16.66
CA TYR A 73 0.30 5.08 17.06
C TYR A 73 -0.79 4.26 17.77
N PHE A 74 -1.13 3.07 17.26
CA PHE A 74 -2.14 2.22 17.89
C PHE A 74 -1.67 1.58 19.20
N SER A 75 -0.38 1.24 19.33
CA SER A 75 0.17 0.75 20.59
C SER A 75 0.14 1.83 21.67
N LYS A 76 0.41 3.09 21.31
CA LYS A 76 0.26 4.25 22.20
C LYS A 76 -1.19 4.63 22.50
N TRP A 77 -2.14 4.27 21.64
CA TRP A 77 -3.55 4.55 21.85
C TRP A 77 -4.23 3.56 22.82
N ARG A 78 -3.61 2.41 23.10
CA ARG A 78 -4.08 1.44 24.10
C ARG A 78 -3.33 1.47 25.47
N PRO A 79 -3.15 2.59 26.20
CA PRO A 79 -2.64 2.53 27.57
C PRO A 79 -3.68 2.09 28.63
N HIS A 80 -4.98 1.98 28.29
CA HIS A 80 -6.06 1.84 29.29
C HIS A 80 -7.05 0.68 29.08
N VAL A 81 -6.67 -0.36 28.35
CA VAL A 81 -7.46 -1.60 28.34
C VAL A 81 -6.62 -2.70 28.98
N GLU A 82 -6.47 -2.61 30.31
CA GLU A 82 -6.24 -3.81 31.12
C GLU A 82 -7.52 -4.64 31.03
N ILE A 83 -7.44 -5.78 30.35
CA ILE A 83 -8.50 -6.78 30.38
C ILE A 83 -8.49 -7.36 31.80
N SER A 84 -9.53 -7.03 32.56
CA SER A 84 -9.92 -7.72 33.79
C SER A 84 -10.47 -9.10 33.46
#